data_AF-T1F4U8-F1
#
_entry.id   AF-T1F4U8-F1
#
_cell.length_a   1.000
_cell.length_b   1.000
_cell.length_c   1.000
_cell.angle_alpha   90.00
_cell.angle_beta   90.00
_cell.angle_gamma   90.00
#
_symmetry.space_group_name_H-M   'P 1'
#
loop_
_entity.id
_entity.type
_entity.pdbx_description
1 polymer ?
#
loop_
_entity_poly.entity_id
_entity_poly.type
_entity_poly.pdbx_seq_one_letter_code
_entity_poly.pdbx_strand_id
1 'polypeptide(L)'
;MNCFSSFKEDNMSFCSCDPAIEDRSWSTFSFLEALMLCSMRCSQTASCVAYNFFSATNQCQLFNQTLNKFSVLPGCQYFLKKALTINADDGFNEFYINGDNIPASYFPNAAKVIRPDTYYLMDNLVVLAIKSHNGAAYGGLAASTTDGYVLTNETWKCTESYYNGWYKINYNDSSWSPAIVTKISAGSLFNVNTKWISVSTKCKNCDFYCRKNVLGNFKFLEI
;
A
#
# COMPACT_ATOMS: atom_id res chain seq x y z
N MET A 1 -4.12 -3.85 11.46
CA MET A 1 -5.35 -3.15 11.02
C MET A 1 -5.11 -2.78 9.57
N ASN A 2 -5.93 -3.25 8.63
CA ASN A 2 -5.67 -3.16 7.18
C ASN A 2 -6.11 -1.80 6.61
N CYS A 3 -5.50 -1.33 5.53
CA CYS A 3 -5.77 -0.05 4.87
C CYS A 3 -7.00 -0.15 3.98
N PHE A 4 -7.91 0.82 4.01
CA PHE A 4 -9.02 0.88 3.06
C PHE A 4 -9.02 2.16 2.21
N SER A 5 -9.39 2.04 0.94
CA SER A 5 -9.62 3.18 0.04
C SER A 5 -11.09 3.34 -0.25
N SER A 6 -11.60 4.58 -0.19
CA SER A 6 -12.94 4.88 -0.70
C SER A 6 -12.98 4.65 -2.21
N PHE A 7 -13.93 3.86 -2.70
CA PHE A 7 -14.15 3.70 -4.13
C PHE A 7 -14.94 4.90 -4.66
N LYS A 8 -14.32 5.63 -5.60
CA LYS A 8 -14.89 6.81 -6.26
C LYS A 8 -14.57 6.78 -7.75
N GLU A 9 -15.53 7.23 -8.55
CA GLU A 9 -15.38 7.47 -9.98
C GLU A 9 -16.00 8.84 -10.29
N ASP A 10 -15.26 9.73 -10.96
CA ASP A 10 -15.71 11.10 -11.29
C ASP A 10 -16.34 11.88 -10.12
N ASN A 11 -15.70 11.85 -8.94
CA ASN A 11 -16.17 12.42 -7.67
C ASN A 11 -17.46 11.81 -7.08
N MET A 12 -18.05 10.80 -7.69
CA MET A 12 -19.20 10.08 -7.14
C MET A 12 -18.72 9.00 -6.18
N SER A 13 -19.36 8.91 -5.01
CA SER A 13 -19.14 7.81 -4.07
C SER A 13 -20.14 6.72 -4.35
N PHE A 14 -19.65 5.50 -4.46
CA PHE A 14 -20.46 4.32 -4.69
C PHE A 14 -20.53 3.48 -3.43
N CYS A 15 -21.64 2.77 -3.28
CA CYS A 15 -21.80 1.75 -2.27
C CYS A 15 -22.23 0.45 -2.86
N SER A 16 -21.76 -0.63 -2.25
CA SER A 16 -22.23 -1.94 -2.67
C SER A 16 -23.67 -2.16 -2.23
N CYS A 17 -24.43 -2.82 -3.10
CA CYS A 17 -25.80 -3.27 -2.82
C CYS A 17 -25.89 -4.78 -2.61
N ASP A 18 -24.75 -5.48 -2.61
CA ASP A 18 -24.71 -6.90 -2.32
C ASP A 18 -24.98 -7.16 -0.82
N PRO A 19 -25.41 -8.37 -0.43
CA PRO A 19 -25.67 -8.70 0.97
C PRO A 19 -24.40 -8.59 1.82
N ALA A 20 -24.49 -7.83 2.91
CA ALA A 20 -23.43 -7.71 3.90
C ALA A 20 -23.34 -8.98 4.75
N ILE A 21 -22.12 -9.34 5.17
CA ILE A 21 -21.90 -10.43 6.13
C ILE A 21 -22.19 -10.00 7.57
N GLU A 22 -22.08 -8.69 7.83
CA GLU A 22 -22.39 -8.05 9.09
C GLU A 22 -22.93 -6.66 8.78
N ASP A 23 -24.00 -6.26 9.47
CA ASP A 23 -24.57 -4.92 9.41
C ASP A 23 -24.72 -4.41 10.86
N ARG A 24 -24.12 -3.27 11.15
CA ARG A 24 -24.06 -2.71 12.51
C ARG A 24 -24.15 -1.18 12.48
N SER A 25 -24.97 -0.63 13.36
CA SER A 25 -25.03 0.82 13.60
C SER A 25 -24.18 1.23 14.80
N TRP A 26 -23.47 2.34 14.65
CA TRP A 26 -22.70 3.01 15.70
C TRP A 26 -23.27 4.41 15.98
N SER A 27 -24.61 4.51 16.02
CA SER A 27 -25.34 5.78 16.12
C SER A 27 -25.01 6.63 17.35
N THR A 28 -24.47 6.02 18.42
CA THR A 28 -24.06 6.72 19.65
C THR A 28 -22.68 7.37 19.55
N PHE A 29 -21.90 7.05 18.52
CA PHE A 29 -20.55 7.57 18.32
C PHE A 29 -20.56 8.76 17.36
N SER A 30 -19.56 9.63 17.43
CA SER A 30 -19.36 10.65 16.40
C SER A 30 -19.04 9.99 15.05
N PHE A 31 -19.22 10.74 13.96
CA PHE A 31 -18.93 10.26 12.60
C PHE A 31 -17.52 9.66 12.47
N LEU A 32 -16.48 10.35 12.97
CA LEU A 32 -15.10 9.88 12.86
C LEU A 32 -14.85 8.62 13.69
N GLU A 33 -15.39 8.55 14.90
CA GLU A 33 -15.29 7.37 15.75
C GLU A 33 -15.99 6.16 15.13
N ALA A 34 -17.22 6.35 14.64
CA ALA A 34 -18.00 5.31 13.98
C ALA A 34 -17.29 4.77 12.72
N LEU A 35 -16.70 5.67 11.92
CA LEU A 35 -15.92 5.28 10.73
C LEU A 35 -14.68 4.45 11.13
N MET A 36 -13.94 4.90 12.15
CA MET A 36 -12.78 4.16 12.67
C MET A 36 -13.18 2.79 13.21
N LEU A 37 -14.26 2.69 13.97
CA LEU A 37 -14.79 1.43 14.49
C LEU A 37 -15.19 0.47 13.36
N CYS A 38 -15.77 0.99 12.29
CA CYS A 38 -16.11 0.19 11.11
C CYS A 38 -14.85 -0.39 10.45
N SER A 39 -13.82 0.42 10.23
CA SER A 39 -12.53 -0.06 9.69
C SER A 39 -11.85 -1.08 10.60
N MET A 40 -11.84 -0.81 11.92
CA MET A 40 -11.30 -1.72 12.93
C MET A 40 -12.01 -3.07 12.88
N ARG A 41 -13.35 -3.05 12.81
CA ARG A 41 -14.17 -4.26 12.76
C ARG A 41 -13.89 -5.08 11.50
N CYS A 42 -13.82 -4.44 10.33
CA CYS A 42 -13.44 -5.15 9.10
C CYS A 42 -12.02 -5.70 9.19
N SER A 43 -11.08 -4.96 9.76
CA SER A 43 -9.69 -5.42 9.95
C SER A 43 -9.56 -6.63 10.86
N GLN A 44 -10.41 -6.72 11.89
CA GLN A 44 -10.43 -7.85 12.85
C GLN A 44 -11.23 -9.05 12.34
N THR A 45 -12.06 -8.85 11.31
CA THR A 45 -12.86 -9.91 10.70
C THR A 45 -12.05 -10.56 9.59
N ALA A 46 -11.58 -11.79 9.80
CA ALA A 46 -10.65 -12.47 8.89
C ALA A 46 -11.14 -12.52 7.44
N SER A 47 -12.44 -12.72 7.24
CA SER A 47 -13.06 -12.78 5.91
C SER A 47 -13.35 -11.40 5.31
N CYS A 48 -13.37 -10.32 6.09
CA CYS A 48 -13.79 -9.02 5.59
C CYS A 48 -12.73 -8.44 4.65
N VAL A 49 -13.15 -8.00 3.47
CA VAL A 49 -12.29 -7.37 2.46
C VAL A 49 -12.72 -5.95 2.11
N ALA A 50 -13.95 -5.57 2.46
CA ALA A 50 -14.49 -4.25 2.23
C ALA A 50 -15.62 -3.91 3.22
N TYR A 51 -15.99 -2.63 3.29
CA TYR A 51 -17.17 -2.19 4.02
C TYR A 51 -17.85 -0.98 3.38
N ASN A 52 -19.18 -0.85 3.54
CA ASN A 52 -19.89 0.41 3.34
C ASN A 52 -19.92 1.15 4.67
N PHE A 53 -19.82 2.48 4.62
CA PHE A 53 -20.10 3.35 5.74
C PHE A 53 -21.10 4.43 5.33
N PHE A 54 -22.21 4.52 6.07
CA PHE A 54 -23.27 5.51 5.86
C PHE A 54 -23.12 6.64 6.88
N SER A 55 -22.74 7.83 6.42
CA SER A 55 -22.43 8.99 7.25
C SER A 55 -23.62 9.54 8.03
N ALA A 56 -24.84 9.40 7.49
CA ALA A 56 -26.05 9.93 8.13
C ALA A 56 -26.51 9.08 9.33
N THR A 57 -26.28 7.76 9.27
CA THR A 57 -26.76 6.79 10.27
C THR A 57 -25.64 6.14 11.07
N ASN A 58 -24.38 6.46 10.76
CA ASN A 58 -23.19 5.78 11.28
C ASN A 58 -23.29 4.25 11.14
N GLN A 59 -23.89 3.80 10.04
CA GLN A 59 -24.09 2.40 9.76
C GLN A 59 -22.90 1.83 8.99
N CYS A 60 -22.46 0.65 9.40
CA CYS A 60 -21.32 -0.08 8.89
C CYS A 60 -21.80 -1.43 8.35
N GLN A 61 -21.50 -1.72 7.09
CA GLN A 61 -21.79 -3.01 6.47
C GLN A 61 -20.50 -3.65 6.01
N LEU A 62 -20.22 -4.87 6.44
CA LEU A 62 -19.00 -5.59 6.10
C LEU A 62 -19.23 -6.58 4.96
N PHE A 63 -18.18 -6.83 4.18
CA PHE A 63 -18.24 -7.72 3.03
C PHE A 63 -17.04 -8.65 2.97
N ASN A 64 -17.27 -9.91 2.58
CA ASN A 64 -16.22 -10.93 2.50
C ASN A 64 -15.61 -11.13 1.09
N GLN A 65 -16.11 -10.42 0.09
CA GLN A 65 -15.63 -10.49 -1.28
C GLN A 65 -15.64 -9.10 -1.90
N THR A 66 -14.82 -8.88 -2.92
CA THR A 66 -14.89 -7.67 -3.75
C THR A 66 -16.14 -7.76 -4.62
N LEU A 67 -16.96 -6.72 -4.58
CA LEU A 67 -18.34 -6.76 -5.06
C LEU A 67 -18.46 -6.19 -6.47
N ASN A 68 -19.51 -6.62 -7.17
CA ASN A 68 -19.74 -6.27 -8.58
C ASN A 68 -20.97 -5.37 -8.76
N LYS A 69 -21.79 -5.20 -7.72
CA LYS A 69 -22.99 -4.36 -7.77
C LYS A 69 -22.81 -3.13 -6.91
N PHE A 70 -22.82 -1.98 -7.57
CA PHE A 70 -22.68 -0.68 -6.94
C PHE A 70 -23.86 0.23 -7.29
N SER A 71 -24.19 1.13 -6.38
CA SER A 71 -25.13 2.23 -6.63
C SER A 71 -24.63 3.50 -5.94
N VAL A 72 -25.00 4.63 -6.50
CA VAL A 72 -24.76 5.94 -5.89
C VAL A 72 -25.80 6.12 -4.79
N LEU A 73 -25.38 6.00 -3.54
CA LEU A 73 -26.24 6.17 -2.36
C LEU A 73 -25.77 7.42 -1.60
N PRO A 74 -26.63 8.44 -1.42
CA PRO A 74 -26.26 9.65 -0.69
C PRO A 74 -25.74 9.34 0.72
N GLY A 75 -24.60 9.94 1.07
CA GLY A 75 -23.96 9.73 2.38
C GLY A 75 -23.31 8.36 2.57
N CYS A 76 -23.27 7.50 1.54
CA CYS A 76 -22.63 6.20 1.64
C CYS A 76 -21.26 6.20 0.94
N GLN A 77 -20.28 5.56 1.58
CA GLN A 77 -18.94 5.37 1.03
C GLN A 77 -18.52 3.90 1.15
N TYR A 78 -18.15 3.27 0.04
CA TYR A 78 -17.54 1.94 0.02
C TYR A 78 -16.03 2.03 0.19
N PHE A 79 -15.50 1.23 1.09
CA PHE A 79 -14.09 1.16 1.45
C PHE A 79 -13.57 -0.25 1.19
N LEU A 80 -12.54 -0.40 0.34
CA LEU A 80 -11.94 -1.69 -0.01
C LEU A 80 -10.53 -1.80 0.54
N LYS A 81 -10.12 -2.99 1.01
CA LYS A 81 -8.73 -3.25 1.42
C LYS A 81 -7.75 -2.86 0.31
N LYS A 82 -6.76 -2.03 0.62
CA LYS A 82 -5.70 -1.65 -0.32
C LYS A 82 -4.70 -2.79 -0.45
N ALA A 83 -4.68 -3.38 -1.63
CA ALA A 83 -3.70 -4.36 -2.04
C ALA A 83 -2.47 -3.64 -2.64
N LEU A 84 -1.30 -3.90 -2.09
CA LEU A 84 0.00 -3.55 -2.68
C LEU A 84 0.45 -4.73 -3.55
N THR A 85 0.54 -4.50 -4.86
CA THR A 85 1.25 -5.39 -5.78
C THR A 85 2.72 -5.03 -5.75
N ILE A 86 3.61 -6.01 -5.60
CA ILE A 86 5.06 -5.80 -5.54
C ILE A 86 5.81 -6.87 -6.33
N ASN A 87 6.87 -6.46 -7.03
CA ASN A 87 7.81 -7.35 -7.70
C ASN A 87 9.22 -6.74 -7.69
N ALA A 88 10.24 -7.59 -7.74
CA ALA A 88 11.61 -7.18 -7.91
C ALA A 88 12.34 -8.10 -8.88
N ASP A 89 13.33 -7.56 -9.56
CA ASP A 89 14.21 -8.25 -10.49
C ASP A 89 15.65 -7.96 -10.06
N ASP A 90 16.41 -8.92 -9.52
CA ASP A 90 16.15 -10.37 -9.45
C ASP A 90 15.34 -10.82 -8.21
N GLY A 91 15.16 -9.95 -7.22
CA GLY A 91 14.29 -10.22 -6.08
C GLY A 91 14.36 -9.22 -4.94
N PHE A 92 13.60 -9.48 -3.88
CA PHE A 92 13.68 -8.73 -2.63
C PHE A 92 13.64 -9.67 -1.42
N ASN A 93 14.31 -9.27 -0.35
CA ASN A 93 14.58 -10.17 0.78
C ASN A 93 14.19 -9.56 2.14
N GLU A 94 14.02 -8.24 2.21
CA GLU A 94 13.50 -7.59 3.41
C GLU A 94 12.42 -6.57 3.03
N PHE A 95 11.30 -6.64 3.72
CA PHE A 95 10.15 -5.76 3.51
C PHE A 95 9.65 -5.29 4.87
N TYR A 96 9.46 -3.98 5.00
CA TYR A 96 9.07 -3.35 6.26
C TYR A 96 7.91 -2.38 6.06
N ILE A 97 6.99 -2.41 7.01
CA ILE A 97 5.90 -1.44 7.13
C ILE A 97 6.08 -0.74 8.46
N ASN A 98 6.24 0.58 8.45
CA ASN A 98 6.33 1.39 9.67
C ASN A 98 7.43 0.96 10.65
N GLY A 99 8.51 0.37 10.14
CA GLY A 99 9.60 -0.15 10.95
C GLY A 99 9.47 -1.63 11.34
N ASP A 100 8.31 -2.24 11.15
CA ASP A 100 8.07 -3.65 11.45
C ASP A 100 8.45 -4.54 10.27
N ASN A 101 9.25 -5.57 10.53
CA ASN A 101 9.62 -6.55 9.51
C ASN A 101 8.42 -7.44 9.17
N ILE A 102 8.08 -7.51 7.89
CA ILE A 102 7.05 -8.42 7.40
C ILE A 102 7.74 -9.72 6.96
N PRO A 103 7.32 -10.89 7.48
CA PRO A 103 7.96 -12.16 7.17
C PRO A 103 7.91 -12.51 5.68
N ALA A 104 8.99 -13.13 5.17
CA ALA A 104 9.08 -13.59 3.79
C ALA A 104 7.97 -14.58 3.38
N SER A 105 7.30 -15.25 4.34
CA SER A 105 6.16 -16.13 4.08
C SER A 105 4.97 -15.43 3.42
N TYR A 106 4.89 -14.10 3.52
CA TYR A 106 3.88 -13.29 2.81
C TYR A 106 4.23 -13.06 1.33
N PHE A 107 5.46 -13.37 0.91
CA PHE A 107 6.00 -13.06 -0.42
C PHE A 107 6.59 -14.31 -1.09
N PRO A 108 5.77 -15.32 -1.43
CA PRO A 108 6.24 -16.57 -2.03
C PRO A 108 6.83 -16.41 -3.44
N ASN A 109 6.72 -15.23 -4.06
CA ASN A 109 7.28 -14.93 -5.38
C ASN A 109 8.37 -13.85 -5.32
N ALA A 110 8.89 -13.50 -4.13
CA ALA A 110 9.87 -12.43 -3.96
C ALA A 110 11.18 -12.61 -4.76
N ALA A 111 11.53 -13.84 -5.12
CA ALA A 111 12.69 -14.19 -5.95
C ALA A 111 12.32 -14.59 -7.40
N LYS A 112 11.09 -14.30 -7.84
CA LYS A 112 10.56 -14.70 -9.15
C LYS A 112 10.15 -13.46 -9.96
N VAL A 113 10.99 -13.08 -10.91
CA VAL A 113 10.81 -11.91 -11.78
C VAL A 113 9.45 -11.84 -12.49
N ILE A 114 8.84 -12.99 -12.84
CA ILE A 114 7.65 -13.04 -13.71
C ILE A 114 6.34 -12.91 -12.92
N ARG A 115 6.35 -13.07 -11.58
CA ARG A 115 5.12 -13.13 -10.79
C ARG A 115 5.17 -12.18 -9.59
N PRO A 116 4.41 -11.07 -9.60
CA PRO A 116 4.33 -10.19 -8.44
C PRO A 116 3.66 -10.89 -7.25
N ASP A 117 4.02 -10.45 -6.04
CA ASP A 117 3.29 -10.75 -4.82
C ASP A 117 2.26 -9.67 -4.51
N THR A 118 1.30 -10.00 -3.64
CA THR A 118 0.28 -9.08 -3.17
C THR A 118 0.26 -9.05 -1.64
N TYR A 119 0.31 -7.85 -1.07
CA TYR A 119 0.23 -7.62 0.37
C TYR A 119 -0.87 -6.62 0.70
N TYR A 120 -1.72 -6.93 1.67
CA TYR A 120 -2.75 -5.99 2.13
C TYR A 120 -2.14 -5.02 3.14
N LEU A 121 -2.11 -3.73 2.78
CA LEU A 121 -1.50 -2.68 3.59
C LEU A 121 -2.26 -2.46 4.89
N MET A 122 -1.65 -1.74 5.85
CA MET A 122 -2.29 -1.31 7.10
C MET A 122 -2.79 0.15 7.04
N ASP A 123 -3.84 0.49 7.80
CA ASP A 123 -4.54 1.80 7.78
C ASP A 123 -3.63 3.01 8.08
N ASN A 124 -2.47 2.77 8.69
CA ASN A 124 -1.53 3.78 9.13
C ASN A 124 -0.18 3.70 8.41
N LEU A 125 -0.13 3.34 7.13
CA LEU A 125 1.13 3.34 6.39
C LEU A 125 1.77 4.74 6.47
N VAL A 126 2.99 4.80 7.02
CA VAL A 126 3.83 6.00 7.12
C VAL A 126 5.07 5.82 6.28
N VAL A 127 5.76 4.69 6.49
CA VAL A 127 6.99 4.32 5.77
C VAL A 127 6.83 2.92 5.20
N LEU A 128 7.12 2.79 3.91
CA LEU A 128 7.38 1.53 3.25
C LEU A 128 8.88 1.45 2.95
N ALA A 129 9.53 0.36 3.36
CA ALA A 129 10.98 0.18 3.22
C ALA A 129 11.29 -1.23 2.70
N ILE A 130 12.04 -1.31 1.60
CA ILE A 130 12.28 -2.55 0.87
C ILE A 130 13.77 -2.68 0.54
N LYS A 131 14.35 -3.84 0.85
CA LYS A 131 15.69 -4.23 0.41
C LYS A 131 15.54 -5.21 -0.75
N SER A 132 16.12 -4.82 -1.87
CA SER A 132 16.10 -5.59 -3.12
C SER A 132 17.51 -5.99 -3.53
N HIS A 133 17.59 -7.08 -4.28
CA HIS A 133 18.82 -7.56 -4.91
C HIS A 133 18.64 -7.52 -6.42
N ASN A 134 19.63 -6.97 -7.12
CA ASN A 134 19.71 -7.04 -8.58
C ASN A 134 21.02 -7.71 -8.99
N GLY A 135 20.92 -8.91 -9.56
CA GLY A 135 22.04 -9.71 -10.04
C GLY A 135 22.47 -9.31 -11.47
N ALA A 136 21.54 -8.87 -12.30
CA ALA A 136 21.82 -8.39 -13.65
C ALA A 136 22.01 -6.87 -13.72
N ALA A 137 22.48 -6.36 -14.88
CA ALA A 137 22.62 -4.91 -15.07
C ALA A 137 21.27 -4.19 -15.24
N TYR A 138 20.23 -4.93 -15.66
CA TYR A 138 18.86 -4.45 -15.80
C TYR A 138 18.00 -5.19 -14.79
N GLY A 139 17.22 -4.44 -14.03
CA GLY A 139 16.38 -4.96 -12.96
C GLY A 139 15.95 -3.82 -12.04
N GLY A 140 15.29 -4.14 -10.94
CA GLY A 140 14.84 -3.13 -9.99
C GLY A 140 13.69 -3.59 -9.12
N LEU A 141 12.90 -2.63 -8.69
CA LEU A 141 11.74 -2.80 -7.83
C LEU A 141 10.53 -2.10 -8.46
N ALA A 142 9.39 -2.77 -8.51
CA ALA A 142 8.11 -2.17 -8.85
C ALA A 142 7.09 -2.49 -7.76
N ALA A 143 6.40 -1.47 -7.26
CA ALA A 143 5.33 -1.65 -6.30
C ALA A 143 4.24 -0.60 -6.51
N SER A 144 2.98 -1.03 -6.47
CA SER A 144 1.85 -0.10 -6.48
C SER A 144 0.58 -0.63 -5.85
N THR A 145 -0.24 0.31 -5.39
CA THR A 145 -1.65 0.06 -5.09
C THR A 145 -2.51 0.43 -6.29
N THR A 146 -3.68 -0.19 -6.41
CA THR A 146 -4.61 0.05 -7.53
C THR A 146 -5.07 1.51 -7.60
N ASP A 147 -5.26 2.16 -6.45
CA ASP A 147 -5.65 3.58 -6.32
C ASP A 147 -4.49 4.57 -6.51
N GLY A 148 -3.26 4.09 -6.74
CA GLY A 148 -2.08 4.93 -6.91
C GLY A 148 -1.58 5.60 -5.62
N TYR A 149 -2.09 5.20 -4.46
CA TYR A 149 -1.61 5.68 -3.15
C TYR A 149 -0.12 5.35 -2.91
N VAL A 150 0.29 4.15 -3.30
CA VAL A 150 1.71 3.79 -3.44
C VAL A 150 2.00 3.61 -4.92
N LEU A 151 3.03 4.29 -5.42
CA LEU A 151 3.55 4.15 -6.77
C LEU A 151 5.08 4.22 -6.70
N THR A 152 5.78 3.20 -7.17
CA THR A 152 7.22 3.30 -7.42
C THR A 152 7.48 4.25 -8.59
N ASN A 153 8.29 5.27 -8.31
CA ASN A 153 8.71 6.32 -9.23
C ASN A 153 9.91 7.08 -8.60
N GLU A 154 10.33 8.17 -9.22
CA GLU A 154 11.46 9.01 -8.80
C GLU A 154 11.28 9.67 -7.42
N THR A 155 10.07 9.65 -6.85
CA THR A 155 9.81 10.21 -5.50
C THR A 155 10.28 9.31 -4.36
N TRP A 156 10.68 8.07 -4.67
CA TRP A 156 11.31 7.16 -3.72
C TRP A 156 12.75 7.58 -3.46
N LYS A 157 13.26 7.23 -2.27
CA LYS A 157 14.66 7.44 -1.90
C LYS A 157 15.36 6.09 -1.88
N CYS A 158 16.49 5.96 -2.58
CA CYS A 158 17.23 4.71 -2.63
C CYS A 158 18.74 4.90 -2.43
N THR A 159 19.41 3.86 -1.92
CA THR A 159 20.86 3.81 -1.72
C THR A 159 21.39 2.37 -1.84
N GLU A 160 22.66 2.20 -2.19
CA GLU A 160 23.38 0.92 -2.14
C GLU A 160 24.02 0.69 -0.75
N SER A 161 24.13 1.75 0.05
CA SER A 161 24.76 1.68 1.37
C SER A 161 23.76 1.23 2.43
N TYR A 162 24.14 0.22 3.20
CA TYR A 162 23.39 -0.18 4.38
C TYR A 162 23.56 0.85 5.50
N TYR A 163 22.45 1.30 6.08
CA TYR A 163 22.43 2.13 7.29
C TYR A 163 21.58 1.45 8.36
N ASN A 164 22.13 1.27 9.55
CA ASN A 164 21.37 0.63 10.63
C ASN A 164 20.09 1.42 10.94
N GLY A 165 18.95 0.72 11.02
CA GLY A 165 17.64 1.33 11.29
C GLY A 165 17.03 2.12 10.13
N TRP A 166 17.56 2.00 8.91
CA TRP A 166 17.03 2.68 7.71
C TRP A 166 15.52 2.48 7.52
N TYR A 167 14.98 1.32 7.90
CA TYR A 167 13.57 0.98 7.75
C TYR A 167 12.63 1.64 8.78
N LYS A 168 13.17 2.30 9.83
CA LYS A 168 12.38 2.92 10.91
C LYS A 168 11.63 4.16 10.44
N ILE A 169 10.52 4.49 11.11
CA ILE A 169 9.68 5.67 10.79
C ILE A 169 10.46 6.98 10.91
N ASN A 170 11.28 7.12 11.96
CA ASN A 170 12.01 8.34 12.25
C ASN A 170 13.39 8.44 11.57
N TYR A 171 13.73 7.52 10.67
CA TYR A 171 14.98 7.60 9.92
C TYR A 171 14.92 8.71 8.86
N ASN A 172 15.94 9.58 8.86
CA ASN A 172 16.08 10.69 7.91
C ASN A 172 16.83 10.21 6.65
N ASP A 173 16.10 10.07 5.53
CA ASP A 173 16.65 9.70 4.22
C ASP A 173 16.87 10.90 3.28
N SER A 174 16.93 12.12 3.82
CA SER A 174 17.11 13.33 3.00
C SER A 174 18.42 13.33 2.21
N SER A 175 19.46 12.67 2.72
CA SER A 175 20.75 12.49 2.05
C SER A 175 20.72 11.42 0.95
N TRP A 176 19.70 10.58 0.88
CA TRP A 176 19.59 9.56 -0.15
C TRP A 176 19.17 10.18 -1.49
N SER A 177 19.72 9.64 -2.57
CA SER A 177 19.34 10.05 -3.91
C SER A 177 17.90 9.64 -4.20
N PRO A 178 17.17 10.43 -5.01
CA PRO A 178 15.94 9.96 -5.64
C PRO A 178 16.18 8.65 -6.40
N ALA A 179 15.18 7.78 -6.42
CA ALA A 179 15.25 6.55 -7.19
C ALA A 179 15.33 6.84 -8.69
N ILE A 180 16.05 5.98 -9.42
CA ILE A 180 16.19 6.07 -10.87
C ILE A 180 15.17 5.15 -11.52
N VAL A 181 14.33 5.72 -12.40
CA VAL A 181 13.40 4.93 -13.21
C VAL A 181 14.17 4.16 -14.28
N THR A 182 13.91 2.86 -14.35
CA THR A 182 14.48 1.97 -15.35
C THR A 182 13.63 1.98 -16.63
N LYS A 183 14.18 1.45 -17.73
CA LYS A 183 13.49 1.40 -19.02
C LYS A 183 12.48 0.24 -19.14
N ILE A 184 12.30 -0.54 -18.08
CA ILE A 184 11.41 -1.70 -18.07
C ILE A 184 9.99 -1.24 -17.77
N SER A 185 9.01 -1.75 -18.52
CA SER A 185 7.60 -1.49 -18.23
C SER A 185 7.11 -2.38 -17.06
N ALA A 186 6.30 -1.82 -16.16
CA ALA A 186 5.75 -2.58 -15.03
C ALA A 186 4.86 -3.75 -15.47
N GLY A 187 4.32 -3.70 -16.69
CA GLY A 187 3.34 -4.65 -17.20
C GLY A 187 1.92 -4.32 -16.71
N SER A 188 0.93 -5.08 -17.20
CA SER A 188 -0.50 -4.82 -16.96
C SER A 188 -0.98 -5.16 -15.55
N LEU A 189 -0.16 -5.84 -14.74
CA LEU A 189 -0.50 -6.24 -13.36
C LEU A 189 -0.34 -5.10 -12.35
N PHE A 190 0.32 -4.02 -12.74
CA PHE A 190 0.54 -2.84 -11.90
C PHE A 190 -0.36 -1.69 -12.34
N ASN A 191 -0.55 -0.71 -11.45
CA ASN A 191 -1.15 0.57 -11.84
C ASN A 191 -0.36 1.18 -13.02
N VAL A 192 -1.04 1.77 -14.00
CA VAL A 192 -0.44 2.31 -15.24
C VAL A 192 0.66 3.35 -15.00
N ASN A 193 0.63 4.03 -13.85
CA ASN A 193 1.61 5.05 -13.48
C ASN A 193 2.84 4.47 -12.75
N THR A 194 2.86 3.15 -12.49
CA THR A 194 3.96 2.47 -11.82
C THR A 194 5.20 2.42 -12.71
N LYS A 195 6.36 2.74 -12.13
CA LYS A 195 7.66 2.62 -12.78
C LYS A 195 8.52 1.61 -12.04
N TRP A 196 9.29 0.82 -12.78
CA TRP A 196 10.40 0.08 -12.18
C TRP A 196 11.48 1.07 -11.77
N ILE A 197 11.91 1.00 -10.51
CA ILE A 197 12.94 1.86 -9.94
C ILE A 197 14.17 1.07 -9.52
N SER A 198 15.32 1.72 -9.53
CA SER A 198 16.58 1.22 -9.00
C SER A 198 17.38 2.37 -8.38
N VAL A 199 18.53 2.06 -7.79
CA VAL A 199 19.48 3.06 -7.28
C VAL A 199 20.46 3.53 -8.36
N SER A 200 20.71 2.72 -9.39
CA SER A 200 21.67 3.00 -10.46
C SER A 200 21.29 2.28 -11.74
N THR A 201 21.59 2.87 -12.90
CA THR A 201 21.42 2.23 -14.22
C THR A 201 22.43 1.10 -14.48
N LYS A 202 23.40 0.92 -13.59
CA LYS A 202 24.46 -0.10 -13.68
C LYS A 202 24.55 -0.98 -12.43
N CYS A 203 23.52 -0.95 -11.57
CA CYS A 203 23.49 -1.75 -10.35
C CYS A 203 23.47 -3.24 -10.74
N LYS A 204 24.63 -3.91 -10.74
CA LYS A 204 24.80 -5.32 -11.12
C LYS A 204 25.41 -6.08 -9.94
N ASN A 205 24.80 -7.20 -9.55
CA ASN A 205 25.13 -7.94 -8.32
C ASN A 205 25.17 -7.01 -7.09
N CYS A 206 24.16 -6.18 -6.94
CA CYS A 206 24.07 -5.17 -5.89
C CYS A 206 22.83 -5.40 -5.02
N ASP A 207 22.97 -5.09 -3.74
CA ASP A 207 21.83 -4.87 -2.86
C ASP A 207 21.52 -3.37 -2.85
N PHE A 208 20.24 -3.03 -2.84
CA PHE A 208 19.81 -1.66 -2.69
C PHE A 208 18.60 -1.54 -1.78
N TYR A 209 18.54 -0.40 -1.09
CA TYR A 209 17.58 -0.10 -0.04
C TYR A 209 16.73 1.07 -0.52
N CYS A 210 15.42 0.88 -0.61
CA CYS A 210 14.49 1.91 -1.06
C CYS A 210 13.45 2.20 0.02
N ARG A 211 13.18 3.48 0.24
CA ARG A 211 12.19 3.99 1.19
C ARG A 211 11.19 4.90 0.50
N LYS A 212 9.93 4.78 0.95
CA LYS A 212 8.85 5.70 0.61
C LYS A 212 8.19 6.19 1.88
N ASN A 213 8.29 7.50 2.09
CA ASN A 213 7.44 8.22 3.02
C ASN A 213 6.14 8.58 2.30
N VAL A 214 5.00 8.07 2.76
CA VAL A 214 3.68 8.30 2.15
C VAL A 214 2.92 9.46 2.79
N LEU A 215 3.27 9.83 4.03
CA LEU A 215 2.83 11.09 4.62
C LEU A 215 3.70 12.20 4.06
N GLY A 216 3.19 12.92 3.05
CA GLY A 216 3.85 14.10 2.53
C GLY A 216 4.04 15.15 3.65
N ASN A 217 5.30 15.50 3.93
CA ASN A 217 5.71 16.71 4.65
C ASN A 217 5.14 16.95 6.06
N PHE A 218 5.30 16.02 7.00
CA PHE A 218 5.56 16.48 8.37
C PHE A 218 7.05 16.76 8.50
N LYS A 219 7.41 18.05 8.44
CA LYS A 219 8.67 18.50 9.05
C LYS A 219 8.57 18.09 10.51
N PHE A 220 9.42 17.17 10.95
CA PHE A 220 9.64 17.00 12.38
C PHE A 220 10.03 18.38 12.91
N LEU A 221 9.21 18.94 13.80
CA LEU A 221 9.66 20.06 14.61
C LEU A 221 10.80 19.50 15.45
N GLU A 222 12.01 19.92 15.15
CA GLU A 222 13.12 19.80 16.09
C GLU A 222 12.68 20.57 17.35
N ILE A 223 12.56 19.85 18.47
CA ILE A 223 12.43 20.43 19.80
C ILE A 223 13.84 20.74 20.30
#